data_AF-A0A1W9UXV0-F1
#
_entry.id   AF-A0A1W9UXV0-F1
#
_cell.length_a   1.000
_cell.length_b   1.000
_cell.length_c   1.000
_cell.angle_alpha   90.00
_cell.angle_beta   90.00
_cell.angle_gamma   90.00
#
_symmetry.space_group_name_H-M   'P 1'
#
loop_
_entity.id
_entity.type
_entity.pdbx_description
1 polymer ?
#
loop_
_entity_poly.entity_id
_entity_poly.type
_entity_poly.pdbx_seq_one_letter_code
_entity_poly.pdbx_strand_id
1 'polypeptide(L)'
;MVNIHPAWICPKVTFCAVPTEAARQLAIKFGMLPEKVMVTGQPVSLKFASMSDDKARLRQKLGLQVNRKTILLVSGGEGFGPVFEISRAIARTAPQVQMVVVTGRNSALKRKLDQVHWEIPTKILGFVNNMPELMSAADILVTKAGPGSISEAFIAKLPIIVFGYIPGQETGNVTYIQEHQAGLLSEDPIEIARLILDLFSADIACLQQMTRNAAALARPEASLTIAQKVCELV
;
A
#
# COMPACT_ATOMS: atom_id res chain seq x y z
N MET A 1 -1.90 10.05 -6.21
CA MET A 1 -2.85 10.27 -5.10
C MET A 1 -2.88 11.74 -4.72
N VAL A 2 -1.73 12.34 -4.45
CA VAL A 2 -1.62 13.75 -4.04
C VAL A 2 -1.24 14.68 -5.20
N ASN A 3 -0.21 14.32 -5.95
CA ASN A 3 0.15 15.08 -7.15
C ASN A 3 -0.93 14.88 -8.22
N ILE A 4 -1.39 15.98 -8.80
CA ILE A 4 -2.23 15.99 -9.99
C ILE A 4 -1.43 16.63 -11.12
N HIS A 5 -1.30 15.92 -12.24
CA HIS A 5 -0.72 16.50 -13.44
C HIS A 5 -1.76 17.42 -14.13
N PRO A 6 -1.40 18.62 -14.63
CA PRO A 6 -2.34 19.53 -15.27
C PRO A 6 -3.15 18.93 -16.43
N ALA A 7 -2.63 17.89 -17.09
CA ALA A 7 -3.34 17.14 -18.12
C ALA A 7 -4.65 16.47 -17.64
N TRP A 8 -4.82 16.26 -16.33
CA TRP A 8 -6.06 15.74 -15.73
C TRP A 8 -7.10 16.83 -15.46
N ILE A 9 -6.78 18.10 -15.73
CA ILE A 9 -7.62 19.24 -15.40
C ILE A 9 -8.51 19.59 -16.60
N CYS A 10 -9.82 19.49 -16.40
CA CYS A 10 -10.81 19.77 -17.42
C CYS A 10 -12.04 20.45 -16.80
N PRO A 11 -12.14 21.79 -16.78
CA PRO A 11 -13.25 22.49 -16.14
C PRO A 11 -14.63 22.18 -16.76
N LYS A 12 -14.63 21.60 -17.97
CA LYS A 12 -15.83 21.19 -18.71
C LYS A 12 -16.45 19.89 -18.19
N VAL A 13 -15.76 19.08 -17.39
CA VAL A 13 -16.39 17.88 -16.82
C VAL A 13 -17.55 18.27 -15.89
N THR A 14 -18.51 17.37 -15.73
CA THR A 14 -19.61 17.53 -14.77
C THR A 14 -19.08 17.54 -13.34
N PHE A 15 -18.14 16.65 -13.05
CA PHE A 15 -17.60 16.44 -11.72
C PHE A 15 -16.20 15.76 -11.80
N CYS A 16 -15.32 16.06 -10.84
CA CYS A 16 -13.98 15.49 -10.70
C CYS A 16 -13.76 14.95 -9.28
N ALA A 17 -13.62 13.63 -9.16
CA ALA A 17 -13.27 12.97 -7.92
C ALA A 17 -11.76 13.01 -7.70
N VAL A 18 -11.33 13.41 -6.50
CA VAL A 18 -9.92 13.44 -6.13
C VAL A 18 -9.64 12.69 -4.82
N PRO A 19 -8.42 12.17 -4.61
CA PRO A 19 -8.15 11.27 -3.49
C PRO A 19 -7.96 11.99 -2.15
N THR A 20 -7.44 13.22 -2.18
CA THR A 20 -7.07 13.98 -0.98
C THR A 20 -7.43 15.45 -1.10
N GLU A 21 -7.46 16.17 0.02
CA GLU A 21 -7.67 17.62 0.00
C GLU A 21 -6.50 18.34 -0.68
N ALA A 22 -5.27 17.88 -0.50
CA ALA A 22 -4.11 18.42 -1.22
C ALA A 22 -4.28 18.31 -2.75
N ALA A 23 -4.81 17.17 -3.22
CA ALA A 23 -5.14 16.98 -4.63
C ALA A 23 -6.26 17.95 -5.07
N ARG A 24 -7.29 18.16 -4.25
CA ARG A 24 -8.36 19.15 -4.51
C ARG A 24 -7.81 20.57 -4.66
N GLN A 25 -6.92 20.98 -3.76
CA GLN A 25 -6.31 22.32 -3.82
C GLN A 25 -5.47 22.51 -5.08
N LEU A 26 -4.71 21.50 -5.50
CA LEU A 26 -3.98 21.53 -6.77
C LEU A 26 -4.92 21.58 -7.98
N ALA A 27 -6.01 20.81 -7.96
CA ALA A 27 -7.00 20.83 -9.04
C ALA A 27 -7.61 22.22 -9.22
N ILE A 28 -7.98 22.88 -8.13
CA ILE A 28 -8.51 24.26 -8.13
C ILE A 28 -7.45 25.23 -8.62
N LYS A 29 -6.22 25.13 -8.12
CA LYS A 29 -5.08 25.96 -8.55
C LYS A 29 -4.83 25.86 -10.06
N PHE A 30 -5.03 24.69 -10.66
CA PHE A 30 -4.87 24.47 -12.10
C PHE A 30 -6.11 24.79 -12.93
N GLY A 31 -7.20 25.26 -12.32
CA GLY A 31 -8.36 25.82 -13.01
C GLY A 31 -9.66 25.02 -12.90
N MET A 32 -9.72 23.95 -12.09
CA MET A 32 -11.01 23.33 -11.78
C MET A 32 -11.88 24.27 -10.94
N LEU A 33 -13.19 24.25 -11.18
CA LEU A 33 -14.16 24.96 -10.35
C LEU A 33 -14.31 24.24 -8.99
N PRO A 34 -14.20 24.93 -7.83
CA PRO A 34 -14.21 24.30 -6.51
C PRO A 34 -15.43 23.41 -6.21
N GLU A 35 -16.60 23.78 -6.73
CA GLU A 35 -17.88 23.06 -6.61
C GLU A 35 -17.94 21.78 -7.44
N LYS A 36 -17.05 21.65 -8.44
CA LYS A 36 -16.92 20.44 -9.28
C LYS A 36 -15.88 19.46 -8.77
N VAL A 37 -15.14 19.78 -7.71
CA VAL A 37 -14.08 18.92 -7.17
C VAL A 37 -14.48 18.42 -5.78
N MET A 38 -14.60 17.09 -5.64
CA MET A 38 -14.96 16.43 -4.38
C MET A 38 -13.85 15.47 -3.99
N VAL A 39 -13.47 15.53 -2.72
CA VAL A 39 -12.55 14.57 -2.13
C VAL A 39 -13.33 13.31 -1.78
N THR A 40 -13.10 12.25 -2.54
CA THR A 40 -13.75 10.94 -2.33
C THR A 40 -12.82 9.92 -1.71
N GLY A 41 -11.51 10.10 -1.90
CA GLY A 41 -10.52 9.02 -1.74
C GLY A 41 -10.20 8.35 -3.08
N GLN A 42 -9.12 7.57 -3.10
CA GLN A 42 -8.77 6.73 -4.24
C GLN A 42 -9.78 5.58 -4.33
N PRO A 43 -10.45 5.34 -5.46
CA PRO A 43 -11.34 4.19 -5.61
C PRO A 43 -10.57 2.88 -5.43
N VAL A 44 -11.12 2.01 -4.58
CA VAL A 44 -10.59 0.68 -4.23
C VAL A 44 -11.69 -0.38 -4.35
N SER A 45 -11.32 -1.65 -4.35
CA SER A 45 -12.31 -2.74 -4.33
C SER A 45 -13.13 -2.72 -3.04
N LEU A 46 -14.46 -2.85 -3.14
CA LEU A 46 -15.36 -2.96 -1.99
C LEU A 46 -15.03 -4.13 -1.06
N LYS A 47 -14.30 -5.14 -1.57
CA LYS A 47 -13.81 -6.26 -0.76
C LYS A 47 -12.96 -5.80 0.42
N PHE A 48 -12.26 -4.67 0.32
CA PHE A 48 -11.48 -4.10 1.42
C PHE A 48 -12.35 -3.60 2.57
N ALA A 49 -13.55 -3.07 2.29
CA ALA A 49 -14.48 -2.59 3.32
C ALA A 49 -15.07 -3.74 4.16
N SER A 50 -15.18 -4.94 3.57
CA SER A 50 -15.74 -6.14 4.23
C SER A 50 -14.69 -7.00 4.95
N MET A 51 -13.44 -6.56 5.07
CA MET A 51 -12.38 -7.40 5.61
C MET A 51 -12.44 -7.56 7.12
N SER A 52 -12.09 -8.77 7.56
CA SER A 52 -11.99 -9.15 8.97
C SER A 52 -10.70 -8.63 9.60
N ASP A 53 -10.79 -8.06 10.80
CA ASP A 53 -9.63 -7.64 11.61
C ASP A 53 -8.90 -8.83 12.29
N ASP A 54 -9.47 -10.04 12.25
CA ASP A 54 -8.85 -11.26 12.78
C ASP A 54 -7.67 -11.75 11.91
N LYS A 55 -6.47 -11.23 12.19
CA LYS A 55 -5.23 -11.64 11.52
C LYS A 55 -4.91 -13.12 11.71
N ALA A 56 -5.21 -13.70 12.88
CA ALA A 56 -4.86 -15.08 13.21
C ALA A 56 -5.62 -16.06 12.30
N ARG A 57 -6.93 -15.86 12.15
CA ARG A 57 -7.77 -16.63 11.25
C ARG A 57 -7.36 -16.47 9.79
N LEU A 58 -7.05 -15.23 9.36
CA LEU A 58 -6.58 -14.98 8.00
C LEU A 58 -5.24 -15.67 7.72
N ARG A 59 -4.29 -15.62 8.67
CA ARG A 59 -3.02 -16.33 8.55
C ARG A 59 -3.24 -17.83 8.42
N GLN A 60 -4.08 -18.42 9.26
CA GLN A 60 -4.42 -19.84 9.16
C GLN A 60 -5.02 -20.18 7.79
N LYS A 61 -6.00 -19.40 7.31
CA LYS A 61 -6.61 -19.57 5.97
C LYS A 61 -5.58 -19.50 4.85
N LEU A 62 -4.60 -18.61 4.97
CA LEU A 62 -3.55 -18.39 3.97
C LEU A 62 -2.37 -19.37 4.12
N GLY A 63 -2.40 -20.30 5.08
CA GLY A 63 -1.30 -21.22 5.36
C GLY A 63 -0.04 -20.51 5.89
N LEU A 64 -0.24 -19.42 6.63
CA LEU A 64 0.80 -18.66 7.33
C LEU A 64 0.84 -19.05 8.80
N GLN A 65 1.98 -18.83 9.45
CA GLN A 65 2.15 -19.12 10.87
C GLN A 65 1.45 -18.05 11.71
N VAL A 66 0.51 -18.45 12.58
CA VAL A 66 -0.35 -17.51 13.32
C VAL A 66 0.45 -16.55 14.22
N ASN A 67 1.48 -17.07 14.89
CA ASN A 67 2.25 -16.35 15.91
C ASN A 67 3.42 -15.52 15.36
N ARG A 68 3.65 -15.53 14.04
CA ARG A 68 4.73 -14.75 13.42
C ARG A 68 4.24 -13.45 12.82
N LYS A 69 5.06 -12.41 12.96
CA LYS A 69 4.84 -11.14 12.26
C LYS A 69 4.99 -11.34 10.75
N THR A 70 4.08 -10.79 9.98
CA THR A 70 3.98 -11.04 8.53
C THR A 70 4.34 -9.78 7.75
N ILE A 71 5.39 -9.88 6.95
CA ILE A 71 5.73 -8.84 5.96
C ILE A 71 5.07 -9.20 4.63
N LEU A 72 4.30 -8.26 4.09
CA LEU A 72 3.81 -8.35 2.72
C LEU A 72 4.67 -7.45 1.83
N LEU A 73 5.40 -8.04 0.89
CA LEU A 73 6.22 -7.32 -0.08
C LEU A 73 5.56 -7.38 -1.46
N VAL A 74 5.26 -6.22 -2.04
CA VAL A 74 4.49 -6.12 -3.30
C VAL A 74 5.27 -5.29 -4.32
N SER A 75 5.52 -5.87 -5.50
CA SER A 75 6.26 -5.21 -6.58
C SER A 75 5.38 -4.35 -7.51
N GLY A 76 4.10 -4.20 -7.21
CA GLY A 76 3.09 -3.68 -8.14
C GLY A 76 2.79 -4.66 -9.29
N GLY A 77 1.81 -4.31 -10.14
CA GLY A 77 1.28 -5.21 -11.18
C GLY A 77 2.32 -5.72 -12.20
N GLU A 78 3.31 -4.90 -12.52
CA GLU A 78 4.32 -5.17 -13.56
C GLU A 78 5.71 -5.54 -12.98
N GLY A 79 5.87 -5.58 -11.65
CA GLY A 79 7.12 -6.03 -11.03
C GLY A 79 8.25 -5.00 -10.99
N PHE A 80 8.02 -3.87 -10.32
CA PHE A 80 8.96 -2.76 -10.14
C PHE A 80 9.81 -2.91 -8.86
N GLY A 81 11.06 -2.47 -8.94
CA GLY A 81 11.97 -2.30 -7.79
C GLY A 81 12.81 -3.53 -7.40
N PRO A 82 13.75 -3.36 -6.46
CA PRO A 82 14.73 -4.38 -6.06
C PRO A 82 14.13 -5.43 -5.10
N VAL A 83 12.98 -6.00 -5.48
CA VAL A 83 12.18 -6.92 -4.64
C VAL A 83 12.97 -8.16 -4.24
N PHE A 84 13.85 -8.67 -5.11
CA PHE A 84 14.69 -9.81 -4.79
C PHE A 84 15.69 -9.49 -3.68
N GLU A 85 16.35 -8.34 -3.80
CA GLU A 85 17.37 -7.85 -2.88
C GLU A 85 16.73 -7.52 -1.52
N ILE A 86 15.58 -6.86 -1.51
CA ILE A 86 14.78 -6.60 -0.31
C ILE A 86 14.37 -7.91 0.37
N SER A 87 13.88 -8.89 -0.41
CA SER A 87 13.49 -10.19 0.13
C SER A 87 14.68 -10.88 0.82
N ARG A 88 15.86 -10.88 0.19
CA ARG A 88 17.08 -11.47 0.77
C ARG A 88 17.54 -10.74 2.02
N ALA A 89 17.49 -9.41 2.04
CA ALA A 89 17.86 -8.61 3.19
C ALA A 89 16.93 -8.90 4.40
N ILE A 90 15.61 -8.92 4.18
CA ILE A 90 14.63 -9.24 5.22
C ILE A 90 14.87 -10.63 5.80
N ALA A 91 15.05 -11.65 4.94
CA ALA A 91 15.24 -13.03 5.40
C ALA A 91 16.49 -13.22 6.26
N ARG A 92 17.57 -12.47 5.99
CA ARG A 92 18.83 -12.53 6.75
C ARG A 92 18.80 -11.72 8.04
N THR A 93 18.10 -10.59 8.05
CA THR A 93 18.14 -9.64 9.17
C THR A 93 17.02 -9.84 10.18
N ALA A 94 15.86 -10.37 9.78
CA ALA A 94 14.67 -10.47 10.63
C ALA A 94 14.18 -11.93 10.80
N PRO A 95 14.92 -12.82 11.50
CA PRO A 95 14.64 -14.26 11.54
C PRO A 95 13.30 -14.67 12.18
N GLN A 96 12.70 -13.78 12.98
CA GLN A 96 11.44 -13.99 13.69
C GLN A 96 10.19 -13.72 12.84
N VAL A 97 10.34 -13.13 11.65
CA VAL A 97 9.20 -12.79 10.78
C VAL A 97 8.86 -13.96 9.84
N GLN A 98 7.76 -13.80 9.10
CA GLN A 98 7.47 -14.53 7.88
C GLN A 98 7.18 -13.54 6.76
N MET A 99 7.39 -13.95 5.51
CA MET A 99 7.29 -13.07 4.36
C MET A 99 6.34 -13.63 3.30
N VAL A 100 5.50 -12.77 2.75
CA VAL A 100 4.74 -13.04 1.54
C VAL A 100 5.18 -12.06 0.47
N VAL A 101 5.65 -12.56 -0.67
CA VAL A 101 6.08 -11.73 -1.81
C VAL A 101 5.07 -11.88 -2.93
N VAL A 102 4.46 -10.77 -3.37
CA VAL A 102 3.53 -10.73 -4.50
C VAL A 102 4.23 -10.05 -5.68
N THR A 103 4.55 -10.86 -6.69
CA THR A 103 5.32 -10.43 -7.88
C THR A 103 4.43 -9.91 -9.02
N GLY A 104 3.11 -9.97 -8.86
CA GLY A 104 2.17 -9.56 -9.90
C GLY A 104 2.34 -10.41 -11.16
N ARG A 105 2.46 -9.75 -12.32
CA ARG A 105 2.65 -10.41 -13.61
C ARG A 105 4.12 -10.70 -13.93
N ASN A 106 5.06 -10.32 -13.06
CA ASN A 106 6.48 -10.55 -13.28
C ASN A 106 6.88 -12.01 -12.98
N SER A 107 6.61 -12.88 -13.94
CA SER A 107 6.91 -14.31 -13.87
C SER A 107 8.41 -14.62 -13.82
N ALA A 108 9.26 -13.73 -14.34
CA ALA A 108 10.71 -13.86 -14.25
C ALA A 108 11.20 -13.67 -12.80
N LEU A 109 10.73 -12.62 -12.12
CA LEU A 109 11.01 -12.37 -10.71
C LEU A 109 10.46 -13.51 -9.84
N LYS A 110 9.23 -13.99 -10.11
CA LYS A 110 8.66 -15.12 -9.39
C LYS A 110 9.57 -16.35 -9.47
N ARG A 111 9.99 -16.75 -10.68
CA ARG A 111 10.90 -17.89 -10.88
C ARG A 111 12.23 -17.70 -10.17
N LYS A 112 12.81 -16.50 -10.21
CA LYS A 112 14.06 -16.18 -9.51
C LYS A 112 13.91 -16.36 -7.99
N LEU A 113 12.80 -15.92 -7.41
CA LEU A 113 12.50 -16.05 -5.97
C LEU A 113 12.17 -17.49 -5.56
N ASP A 114 11.47 -18.26 -6.40
CA ASP A 114 11.12 -19.66 -6.15
C ASP A 114 12.37 -20.57 -6.05
N GLN A 115 13.49 -20.19 -6.70
CA GLN A 115 14.74 -20.94 -6.67
C GLN A 115 15.57 -20.71 -5.40
N VAL A 116 15.16 -19.80 -4.52
CA VAL A 116 15.90 -19.45 -3.31
C VAL A 116 15.47 -20.33 -2.15
N HIS A 117 16.45 -20.88 -1.43
CA HIS A 117 16.20 -21.40 -0.09
C HIS A 117 16.19 -20.25 0.92
N TRP A 118 15.07 -20.10 1.64
CA TRP A 118 14.82 -18.98 2.54
C TRP A 118 15.08 -19.35 4.00
N GLU A 119 15.73 -18.45 4.73
CA GLU A 119 16.04 -18.58 6.16
C GLU A 119 14.79 -18.43 7.04
N ILE A 120 13.72 -17.83 6.50
CA ILE A 120 12.43 -17.62 7.15
C ILE A 120 11.27 -18.21 6.33
N PRO A 121 10.11 -18.53 6.95
CA PRO A 121 8.92 -18.92 6.21
C PRO A 121 8.55 -17.87 5.17
N THR A 122 8.63 -18.25 3.89
CA THR A 122 8.47 -17.34 2.76
C THR A 122 7.52 -17.94 1.75
N LYS A 123 6.48 -17.18 1.36
CA LYS A 123 5.52 -17.56 0.33
C LYS A 123 5.65 -16.61 -0.87
N ILE A 124 5.99 -17.15 -2.04
CA ILE A 124 6.14 -16.40 -3.28
C ILE A 124 4.89 -16.59 -4.15
N LEU A 125 4.22 -15.49 -4.47
CA LEU A 125 2.99 -15.44 -5.23
C LEU A 125 3.18 -14.64 -6.53
N GLY A 126 2.44 -15.03 -7.57
CA GLY A 126 2.31 -14.27 -8.81
C GLY A 126 1.23 -13.20 -8.69
N PHE A 127 0.34 -13.13 -9.68
CA PHE A 127 -0.86 -12.30 -9.61
C PHE A 127 -1.90 -12.93 -8.67
N VAL A 128 -2.53 -12.11 -7.83
CA VAL A 128 -3.47 -12.56 -6.79
C VAL A 128 -4.79 -11.80 -6.87
N ASN A 129 -5.89 -12.49 -6.59
CA ASN A 129 -7.24 -11.91 -6.56
C ASN A 129 -7.76 -11.65 -5.14
N ASN A 130 -6.98 -12.03 -4.12
CA ASN A 130 -7.32 -11.93 -2.70
C ASN A 130 -6.36 -10.99 -1.94
N MET A 131 -5.91 -9.90 -2.59
CA MET A 131 -5.08 -8.87 -1.95
C MET A 131 -5.66 -8.34 -0.61
N PRO A 132 -6.99 -8.14 -0.46
CA PRO A 132 -7.56 -7.75 0.83
C PRO A 132 -7.21 -8.72 1.96
N GLU A 133 -7.23 -10.03 1.72
CA GLU A 133 -6.88 -11.05 2.72
C GLU A 133 -5.40 -11.00 3.07
N LEU A 134 -4.54 -10.85 2.07
CA LEU A 134 -3.09 -10.76 2.25
C LEU A 134 -2.71 -9.54 3.06
N MET A 135 -3.28 -8.37 2.75
CA MET A 135 -3.03 -7.14 3.49
C MET A 135 -3.57 -7.24 4.92
N SER A 136 -4.80 -7.71 5.13
CA SER A 136 -5.35 -7.86 6.48
C SER A 136 -4.60 -8.89 7.33
N ALA A 137 -3.91 -9.87 6.74
CA ALA A 137 -3.06 -10.81 7.46
C ALA A 137 -1.65 -10.26 7.79
N ALA A 138 -1.21 -9.22 7.08
CA ALA A 138 0.11 -8.62 7.21
C ALA A 138 0.23 -7.69 8.41
N ASP A 139 1.45 -7.35 8.81
CA ASP A 139 1.76 -6.36 9.84
C ASP A 139 2.45 -5.11 9.27
N ILE A 140 3.19 -5.26 8.17
CA ILE A 140 3.80 -4.15 7.42
C ILE A 140 3.65 -4.48 5.93
N LEU A 141 3.32 -3.46 5.13
CA LEU A 141 3.42 -3.51 3.68
C LEU A 141 4.74 -2.87 3.23
N VAL A 142 5.51 -3.59 2.43
CA VAL A 142 6.68 -3.05 1.74
C VAL A 142 6.35 -2.98 0.25
N THR A 143 6.36 -1.79 -0.34
CA THR A 143 5.88 -1.57 -1.72
C THR A 143 6.50 -0.33 -2.35
N LYS A 144 6.28 -0.12 -3.64
CA LYS A 144 6.44 1.21 -4.25
C LYS A 144 5.30 2.15 -3.87
N ALA A 145 5.46 3.46 -4.07
CA ALA A 145 4.47 4.48 -3.74
C ALA A 145 3.26 4.57 -4.71
N GLY A 146 2.72 3.42 -5.12
CA GLY A 146 1.55 3.32 -5.99
C GLY A 146 0.27 3.76 -5.28
N PRO A 147 -0.55 4.64 -5.89
CA PRO A 147 -1.70 5.23 -5.20
C PRO A 147 -2.74 4.19 -4.75
N GLY A 148 -3.01 3.18 -5.56
CA GLY A 148 -3.93 2.08 -5.21
C GLY A 148 -3.45 1.32 -3.97
N SER A 149 -2.22 0.79 -4.01
CA SER A 149 -1.65 0.01 -2.90
C SER A 149 -1.54 0.80 -1.60
N ILE A 150 -1.27 2.12 -1.67
CA ILE A 150 -1.26 2.98 -0.49
C ILE A 150 -2.65 3.10 0.12
N SER A 151 -3.68 3.37 -0.68
CA SER A 151 -5.05 3.48 -0.18
C SER A 151 -5.58 2.16 0.36
N GLU A 152 -5.26 1.05 -0.31
CA GLU A 152 -5.57 -0.31 0.15
C GLU A 152 -4.88 -0.60 1.50
N ALA A 153 -3.62 -0.22 1.66
CA ALA A 153 -2.87 -0.36 2.90
C ALA A 153 -3.47 0.46 4.05
N PHE A 154 -3.87 1.71 3.80
CA PHE A 154 -4.55 2.53 4.81
C PHE A 154 -5.85 1.89 5.30
N ILE A 155 -6.65 1.34 4.38
CA ILE A 155 -7.88 0.62 4.74
C ILE A 155 -7.57 -0.67 5.52
N ALA A 156 -6.52 -1.39 5.13
CA ALA A 156 -6.03 -2.56 5.86
C ALA A 156 -5.28 -2.20 7.16
N LYS A 157 -5.17 -0.91 7.51
CA LYS A 157 -4.47 -0.40 8.69
C LYS A 157 -3.00 -0.82 8.72
N LEU A 158 -2.34 -0.85 7.56
CA LEU A 158 -0.95 -1.27 7.42
C LEU A 158 0.00 -0.08 7.39
N PRO A 159 0.98 -0.03 8.30
CA PRO A 159 2.19 0.75 8.11
C PRO A 159 2.89 0.38 6.79
N ILE A 160 3.40 1.40 6.10
CA ILE A 160 4.00 1.23 4.76
C ILE A 160 5.50 1.54 4.83
N ILE A 161 6.33 0.67 4.26
CA ILE A 161 7.72 1.01 3.92
C ILE A 161 7.79 1.11 2.39
N VAL A 162 8.05 2.32 1.93
CA VAL A 162 8.19 2.62 0.50
C VAL A 162 9.62 2.32 0.06
N PHE A 163 9.78 1.39 -0.88
CA PHE A 163 11.10 1.07 -1.45
C PHE A 163 11.46 1.85 -2.72
N GLY A 164 10.51 2.58 -3.29
CA GLY A 164 10.71 3.29 -4.53
C GLY A 164 9.42 3.94 -5.04
N TYR A 165 9.54 4.80 -6.03
CA TYR A 165 8.44 5.56 -6.61
C TYR A 165 8.81 6.03 -8.02
N ILE A 166 7.82 6.37 -8.82
CA ILE A 166 8.01 7.01 -10.14
C ILE A 166 8.11 8.53 -9.93
N PRO A 167 9.28 9.17 -10.18
CA PRO A 167 9.43 10.62 -9.98
C PRO A 167 8.39 11.44 -10.75
N GLY A 168 7.88 12.50 -10.12
CA GLY A 168 6.83 13.37 -10.67
C GLY A 168 5.43 12.79 -10.53
N GLN A 169 5.24 11.49 -10.79
CA GLN A 169 3.93 10.83 -10.67
C GLN A 169 3.58 10.42 -9.23
N GLU A 170 4.55 9.85 -8.52
CA GLU A 170 4.34 9.23 -7.21
C GLU A 170 5.05 9.96 -6.07
N THR A 171 5.87 10.99 -6.35
CA THR A 171 6.59 11.78 -5.34
C THR A 171 5.67 12.32 -4.24
N GLY A 172 4.53 12.92 -4.61
CA GLY A 172 3.58 13.44 -3.62
C GLY A 172 2.93 12.36 -2.76
N ASN A 173 2.91 11.10 -3.19
CA ASN A 173 2.39 10.00 -2.38
C ASN A 173 3.38 9.63 -1.27
N VAL A 174 4.68 9.70 -1.53
CA VAL A 174 5.74 9.50 -0.53
C VAL A 174 5.64 10.57 0.56
N THR A 175 5.59 11.84 0.14
CA THR A 175 5.41 12.97 1.05
C THR A 175 4.16 12.81 1.92
N TYR A 176 3.04 12.40 1.32
CA TYR A 176 1.79 12.17 2.04
C TYR A 176 1.92 11.12 3.15
N ILE A 177 2.60 10.00 2.89
CA ILE A 177 2.83 8.95 3.88
C ILE A 177 3.68 9.47 5.04
N GLN A 178 4.75 10.21 4.74
CA GLN A 178 5.69 10.73 5.74
C GLN A 178 5.06 11.82 6.61
N GLU A 179 4.37 12.79 6.00
CA GLU A 179 3.70 13.89 6.71
C GLU A 179 2.65 13.39 7.70
N HIS A 180 1.93 12.33 7.33
CA HIS A 180 0.93 11.71 8.20
C HIS A 180 1.51 10.59 9.08
N GLN A 181 2.83 10.38 9.06
CA GLN A 181 3.52 9.38 9.86
C GLN A 181 2.88 7.98 9.74
N ALA A 182 2.42 7.61 8.54
CA ALA A 182 1.79 6.32 8.24
C ALA A 182 2.79 5.30 7.69
N GLY A 183 4.05 5.70 7.54
CA GLY A 183 5.09 4.86 6.95
C GLY A 183 6.43 5.57 6.80
N LEU A 184 7.37 4.85 6.21
CA LEU A 184 8.76 5.26 6.01
C LEU A 184 9.16 5.13 4.54
N LEU A 185 10.22 5.82 4.15
CA LEU A 185 10.87 5.69 2.84
C LEU A 185 12.29 5.19 3.07
N SER A 186 12.68 4.15 2.36
CA SER A 186 14.08 3.76 2.21
C SER A 186 14.22 2.99 0.90
N GLU A 187 15.17 3.40 0.06
CA GLU A 187 15.44 2.72 -1.22
C GLU A 187 16.54 1.65 -1.08
N ASP A 188 17.20 1.57 0.08
CA ASP A 188 18.23 0.57 0.37
C ASP A 188 17.60 -0.70 0.99
N PRO A 189 17.71 -1.87 0.32
CA PRO A 189 17.26 -3.15 0.85
C PRO A 189 17.73 -3.47 2.27
N ILE A 190 18.97 -3.11 2.62
CA ILE A 190 19.54 -3.42 3.94
C ILE A 190 18.88 -2.55 5.00
N GLU A 191 18.73 -1.25 4.74
CA GLU A 191 18.03 -0.34 5.63
C GLU A 191 16.56 -0.73 5.80
N ILE A 192 15.84 -1.10 4.73
CA ILE A 192 14.47 -1.61 4.82
C ILE A 192 14.38 -2.77 5.81
N ALA A 193 15.29 -3.74 5.70
CA ALA A 193 15.30 -4.90 6.59
C ALA A 193 15.61 -4.51 8.05
N ARG A 194 16.49 -3.52 8.27
CA ARG A 194 16.77 -2.96 9.59
C ARG A 194 15.55 -2.26 10.19
N LEU A 195 14.86 -1.42 9.41
CA LEU A 195 13.64 -0.72 9.84
C LEU A 195 12.56 -1.72 10.26
N ILE A 196 12.39 -2.80 9.51
CA ILE A 196 11.44 -3.88 9.85
C ILE A 196 11.82 -4.54 11.18
N LEU A 197 13.10 -4.86 11.38
CA LEU A 197 13.58 -5.44 12.63
C LEU A 197 13.30 -4.51 13.80
N ASP A 198 13.66 -3.23 13.66
CA ASP A 198 13.49 -2.21 14.71
C ASP A 198 12.01 -2.04 15.08
N LEU A 199 11.12 -1.91 14.08
CA LEU A 199 9.67 -1.77 14.29
C LEU A 199 9.02 -2.97 15.02
N PHE A 200 9.55 -4.18 14.84
CA PHE A 200 9.02 -5.38 15.50
C PHE A 200 9.67 -5.71 16.84
N SER A 201 10.88 -5.21 17.11
CA SER A 201 11.65 -5.61 18.31
C SER A 201 11.88 -4.46 19.30
N ALA A 202 12.19 -3.27 18.81
CA ALA A 202 12.61 -2.13 19.63
C ALA A 202 11.56 -1.01 19.69
N ASP A 203 10.73 -0.86 18.64
CA ASP A 203 9.83 0.28 18.51
C ASP A 203 8.38 -0.12 18.15
N ILE A 204 7.85 -1.04 18.95
CA ILE A 204 6.46 -1.51 18.82
C ILE A 204 5.47 -0.35 18.97
N ALA A 205 5.80 0.66 19.78
CA ALA A 205 4.98 1.85 19.97
C ALA A 205 4.86 2.68 18.68
N CYS A 206 5.98 2.90 17.97
CA CYS A 206 5.96 3.56 16.67
C CYS A 206 5.15 2.76 15.64
N LEU A 207 5.33 1.44 15.58
CA LEU A 207 4.54 0.59 14.69
C LEU A 207 3.02 0.71 14.95
N GLN A 208 2.62 0.69 16.23
CA GLN A 208 1.22 0.89 16.62
C GLN A 208 0.72 2.30 16.27
N GLN A 209 1.56 3.33 16.41
CA GLN A 209 1.20 4.68 16.01
C GLN A 209 1.02 4.79 14.49
N MET A 210 1.95 4.24 13.70
CA MET A 210 1.82 4.18 12.23
C MET A 210 0.54 3.43 11.81
N THR A 211 0.19 2.35 12.51
CA THR A 211 -1.04 1.58 12.28
C THR A 211 -2.29 2.46 12.51
N ARG A 212 -2.32 3.21 13.61
CA ARG A 212 -3.41 4.16 13.91
C ARG A 212 -3.48 5.28 12.87
N ASN A 213 -2.34 5.82 12.47
CA ASN A 213 -2.26 6.87 11.45
C ASN A 213 -2.76 6.37 10.09
N ALA A 214 -2.32 5.19 9.65
CA ALA A 214 -2.82 4.56 8.43
C ALA A 214 -4.35 4.37 8.47
N ALA A 215 -4.89 3.90 9.60
CA ALA A 215 -6.33 3.76 9.78
C ALA A 215 -7.09 5.09 9.69
N ALA A 216 -6.53 6.18 10.22
CA ALA A 216 -7.14 7.52 10.16
C ALA A 216 -7.20 8.09 8.72
N LEU A 217 -6.33 7.61 7.83
CA LEU A 217 -6.29 8.01 6.42
C LEU A 217 -7.20 7.15 5.53
N ALA A 218 -7.80 6.10 6.07
CA ALA A 218 -8.62 5.18 5.29
C ALA A 218 -9.87 5.86 4.71
N ARG A 219 -10.17 5.54 3.43
CA ARG A 219 -11.38 5.97 2.72
C ARG A 219 -12.04 4.77 2.04
N PRO A 220 -12.59 3.80 2.81
CA PRO A 220 -13.11 2.54 2.26
C PRO A 220 -14.29 2.72 1.29
N GLU A 221 -15.08 3.77 1.49
CA GLU A 221 -16.29 4.03 0.70
C GLU A 221 -16.01 4.80 -0.61
N ALA A 222 -14.75 5.11 -0.94
CA ALA A 222 -14.42 5.97 -2.09
C ALA A 222 -15.11 5.55 -3.39
N SER A 223 -15.12 4.25 -3.69
CA SER A 223 -15.79 3.71 -4.89
C SER A 223 -17.31 3.86 -4.85
N LEU A 224 -17.94 3.66 -3.67
CA LEU A 224 -19.39 3.83 -3.50
C LEU A 224 -19.79 5.29 -3.59
N THR A 225 -19.05 6.19 -2.94
CA THR A 225 -19.28 7.64 -3.01
C THR A 225 -19.22 8.14 -4.45
N ILE A 226 -18.23 7.69 -5.23
CA ILE A 226 -18.14 8.04 -6.65
C ILE A 226 -19.34 7.49 -7.43
N ALA A 227 -19.70 6.21 -7.23
CA ALA A 227 -20.81 5.58 -7.93
C ALA A 227 -22.16 6.26 -7.61
N GLN A 228 -22.43 6.54 -6.34
CA GLN A 228 -23.61 7.29 -5.91
C GLN A 228 -23.66 8.67 -6.57
N LYS A 229 -22.52 9.38 -6.60
CA LYS A 229 -22.47 10.69 -7.25
C LYS A 229 -22.77 10.62 -8.74
N VAL A 230 -22.31 9.57 -9.42
CA VAL A 230 -22.64 9.35 -10.83
C VAL A 230 -24.14 9.07 -11.00
N CYS A 231 -24.75 8.23 -10.14
CA CYS A 231 -26.19 7.94 -10.19
C CYS A 231 -27.07 9.17 -10.00
N GLU A 232 -26.67 10.14 -9.17
CA GLU A 232 -27.40 11.41 -8.96
C GLU A 232 -27.42 12.31 -10.21
N LEU A 233 -26.55 12.05 -11.20
CA LEU A 233 -26.42 12.85 -12.41
C LEU A 233 -27.22 12.30 -13.60
N VAL A 234 -27.84 11.13 -13.45
CA VAL A 234 -28.57 10.41 -14.52
C VAL A 234 -30.07 10.50 -14.34
#